data_AF-A0A3A1YT60-F1
#
_entry.id   AF-A0A3A1YT60-F1
#
_cell.length_a   1.000
_cell.length_b   1.000
_cell.length_c   1.000
_cell.angle_alpha   90.00
_cell.angle_beta   90.00
_cell.angle_gamma   90.00
#
_symmetry.space_group_name_H-M   'P 1'
#
loop_
_entity.id
_entity.type
_entity.pdbx_description
1 polymer ?
#
loop_
_entity_poly.entity_id
_entity_poly.type
_entity_poly.pdbx_seq_one_letter_code
_entity_poly.pdbx_strand_id
1 'polypeptide(L)'
;MDINATLIGQSIAFLVFVLFCYKFIWPPISGAIEKRQKEIADSLNSAAKMREEIVSEKNQADLEISKAKLKAKEILSEAEKQASQIVEQAHEQATAKAEQIIEQANKNLALEASRVRKELRAEVGAIAVQIAEKIVERELSAKDNQDIIDNALSKL
;
A
#
# COMPACT_ATOMS: atom_id res chain seq x y z
N MET A 1 83.67 -51.31 55.18
CA MET A 1 82.49 -50.67 55.79
C MET A 1 81.41 -51.72 55.82
N ASP A 2 81.19 -52.31 56.98
CA ASP A 2 80.29 -53.43 57.16
C ASP A 2 78.84 -53.02 56.88
N ILE A 3 78.11 -53.90 56.20
CA ILE A 3 76.66 -53.75 56.02
C ILE A 3 76.01 -53.92 57.39
N ASN A 4 75.80 -52.81 58.09
CA ASN A 4 75.11 -52.77 59.36
C ASN A 4 73.59 -52.80 59.15
N ALA A 5 72.85 -53.36 60.12
CA ALA A 5 71.38 -53.43 60.12
C ALA A 5 70.70 -52.05 59.90
N THR A 6 71.40 -50.96 60.20
CA THR A 6 70.97 -49.59 59.91
C THR A 6 70.81 -49.29 58.42
N LEU A 7 71.65 -49.89 57.56
CA LEU A 7 71.60 -49.69 56.10
C LEU A 7 70.36 -50.38 55.50
N ILE A 8 70.03 -51.59 55.97
CA ILE A 8 68.80 -52.31 55.60
C ILE A 8 67.56 -51.53 56.06
N GLY A 9 67.56 -51.02 57.30
CA GLY A 9 66.47 -50.19 57.82
C GLY A 9 66.29 -48.88 57.03
N GLN A 10 67.38 -48.22 56.64
CA GLN A 10 67.36 -47.02 55.78
C GLN A 10 66.82 -47.34 54.38
N SER A 11 67.20 -48.46 53.77
CA SER A 11 66.67 -48.88 52.46
C SER A 11 65.17 -49.16 52.50
N ILE A 12 64.68 -49.81 53.55
CA ILE A 12 63.23 -50.05 53.74
C ILE A 12 62.48 -48.73 53.93
N ALA A 13 62.99 -47.84 54.78
CA ALA A 13 62.39 -46.52 54.98
C ALA A 13 62.36 -45.68 53.69
N PHE A 14 63.44 -45.74 52.89
CA PHE A 14 63.50 -45.09 51.58
C PHE A 14 62.49 -45.67 50.60
N LEU A 15 62.34 -47.00 50.54
CA LEU A 15 61.34 -47.67 49.70
C LEU A 15 59.91 -47.27 50.08
N VAL A 16 59.59 -47.27 51.38
CA VAL A 16 58.27 -46.84 51.87
C VAL A 16 58.02 -45.37 51.53
N PHE A 17 59.02 -44.51 51.67
CA PHE A 17 58.92 -43.09 51.29
C PHE A 17 58.69 -42.89 49.79
N VAL A 18 59.41 -43.62 48.94
CA VAL A 18 59.22 -43.57 47.47
C VAL A 18 57.81 -44.04 47.08
N LEU A 19 57.32 -45.13 47.68
CA LEU A 19 55.96 -45.62 47.43
C LEU A 19 54.90 -44.61 47.89
N PHE A 20 55.12 -43.97 49.04
CA PHE A 20 54.23 -42.92 49.53
C PHE A 20 54.21 -41.71 48.59
N CYS A 21 55.37 -41.21 48.17
CA CYS A 21 55.48 -40.11 47.21
C CYS A 21 54.85 -40.46 45.86
N TYR A 22 55.07 -41.67 45.35
CA TYR A 22 54.45 -42.13 44.11
C TYR A 22 52.93 -42.22 44.22
N LYS A 23 52.40 -42.73 45.34
CA LYS A 23 50.94 -42.90 45.52
C LYS A 23 50.22 -41.59 45.83
N PHE A 24 50.83 -40.67 46.59
CA PHE A 24 50.16 -39.48 47.12
C PHE A 24 50.57 -38.17 46.44
N ILE A 25 51.83 -38.01 46.04
CA ILE A 25 52.33 -36.75 45.43
C ILE A 25 52.20 -36.77 43.90
N TRP A 26 52.40 -37.91 43.24
CA TRP A 26 52.36 -37.99 41.78
C TRP A 26 50.96 -37.71 41.19
N PRO A 27 49.85 -38.27 41.73
CA PRO A 27 48.52 -38.03 41.17
C PRO A 27 48.06 -36.56 41.17
N PRO A 28 48.20 -35.77 42.25
CA PRO A 28 47.76 -34.36 42.24
C PRO A 28 48.60 -33.50 41.27
N ILE A 29 49.89 -33.79 41.09
CA ILE A 29 50.74 -33.05 40.12
C ILE A 29 50.30 -33.36 38.69
N SER A 30 50.15 -34.64 38.35
CA SER A 30 49.69 -35.05 37.01
C SER A 30 48.29 -34.50 36.70
N GLY A 31 47.36 -34.58 37.66
CA GLY A 31 46.00 -34.06 37.50
C GLY A 31 45.96 -32.54 37.32
N ALA A 32 46.84 -31.79 38.00
CA ALA A 32 46.91 -30.34 37.82
C ALA A 32 47.42 -29.94 36.43
N ILE A 33 48.41 -30.68 35.89
CA ILE A 33 48.94 -30.45 34.54
C ILE A 33 47.88 -30.81 33.48
N GLU A 34 47.24 -31.97 33.62
CA GLU A 34 46.21 -32.43 32.69
C GLU A 34 44.99 -31.50 32.68
N LYS A 35 44.55 -31.02 33.86
CA LYS A 35 43.47 -30.05 33.97
C LYS A 35 43.78 -28.76 33.22
N ARG A 36 45.00 -28.22 33.37
CA ARG A 36 45.43 -27.02 32.64
C ARG A 36 45.49 -27.25 31.12
N GLN A 37 46.03 -28.39 30.70
CA GLN A 37 46.06 -28.75 29.28
C GLN A 37 44.65 -28.85 28.71
N LYS A 38 43.72 -29.47 29.45
CA LYS A 38 42.32 -29.60 29.06
C LYS A 38 41.61 -28.25 28.99
N GLU A 39 41.78 -27.38 30.00
CA GLU A 39 41.21 -26.02 29.98
C GLU A 39 41.70 -25.19 28.78
N ILE A 40 42.99 -25.30 28.44
CA ILE A 40 43.56 -24.62 27.25
C ILE A 40 43.00 -25.21 25.96
N ALA A 41 42.91 -26.54 25.84
CA ALA A 41 42.35 -27.19 24.67
C ALA A 41 40.87 -26.85 24.47
N ASP A 42 40.08 -26.89 25.55
CA ASP A 42 38.65 -26.59 25.53
C ASP A 42 38.39 -25.12 25.20
N SER A 43 39.18 -24.20 25.78
CA SER A 43 39.07 -22.77 25.46
C SER A 43 39.45 -22.47 24.01
N LEU A 44 40.52 -23.07 23.48
CA LEU A 44 40.92 -22.90 22.09
C LEU A 44 39.89 -23.46 21.11
N ASN A 45 39.33 -24.64 21.40
CA ASN A 45 38.28 -25.27 20.60
C ASN A 45 36.98 -24.44 20.63
N SER A 46 36.57 -23.96 21.81
CA SER A 46 35.41 -23.08 21.94
C SER A 46 35.59 -21.76 21.16
N ALA A 47 36.78 -21.17 21.19
CA ALA A 47 37.09 -19.97 20.43
C ALA A 47 37.05 -20.19 18.91
N ALA A 48 37.53 -21.35 18.44
CA ALA A 48 37.43 -21.73 17.04
C ALA A 48 35.97 -21.91 16.59
N LYS A 49 35.15 -22.62 17.38
CA LYS A 49 33.72 -22.81 17.11
C LYS A 49 32.94 -21.49 17.11
N MET A 50 33.16 -20.64 18.11
CA MET A 50 32.50 -19.33 18.16
C MET A 50 32.86 -18.47 16.94
N ARG A 51 34.10 -18.53 16.45
CA ARG A 51 34.48 -17.80 15.22
C ARG A 51 33.73 -18.33 13.99
N GLU A 52 33.61 -19.65 13.86
CA GLU A 52 32.87 -20.27 12.77
C GLU A 52 31.37 -19.92 12.83
N GLU A 53 30.78 -20.00 14.03
CA GLU A 53 29.39 -19.62 14.29
C GLU A 53 29.13 -18.15 13.94
N ILE A 54 30.00 -17.22 14.36
CA ILE A 54 29.89 -15.79 14.03
C ILE A 54 29.92 -15.56 12.51
N VAL A 55 30.79 -16.27 11.78
CA VAL A 55 30.87 -16.15 10.32
C VAL A 55 29.59 -16.68 9.67
N SER A 56 29.09 -17.83 10.14
CA SER A 56 27.84 -18.43 9.66
C SER A 56 26.64 -17.52 9.92
N GLU A 57 26.49 -17.02 11.15
CA GLU A 57 25.41 -16.11 11.53
C GLU A 57 25.48 -14.80 10.74
N LYS A 58 26.67 -14.24 10.54
CA LYS A 58 26.84 -13.04 9.72
C LYS A 58 26.39 -13.28 8.27
N ASN A 59 26.78 -14.40 7.68
CA ASN A 59 26.35 -14.77 6.33
C ASN A 59 24.82 -14.96 6.26
N GLN A 60 24.21 -15.57 7.27
CA GLN A 60 22.75 -15.72 7.35
C GLN A 60 22.07 -14.36 7.48
N ALA A 61 22.56 -13.47 8.34
CA ALA A 61 22.03 -12.12 8.51
C ALA A 61 22.14 -11.30 7.22
N ASP A 62 23.28 -11.34 6.52
CA ASP A 62 23.46 -10.66 5.24
C ASP A 62 22.48 -11.20 4.16
N LEU A 63 22.24 -12.51 4.17
CA LEU A 63 21.30 -13.17 3.28
C LEU A 63 19.84 -12.81 3.60
N GLU A 64 19.47 -12.72 4.88
CA GLU A 64 18.16 -12.24 5.33
C GLU A 64 17.93 -10.78 4.96
N ILE A 65 18.93 -9.91 5.16
CA ILE A 65 18.87 -8.50 4.74
C ILE A 65 18.68 -8.40 3.23
N SER A 66 19.39 -9.21 2.44
CA SER A 66 19.23 -9.25 0.99
C SER A 66 17.82 -9.69 0.58
N LYS A 67 17.29 -10.76 1.20
CA LYS A 67 15.92 -11.22 0.99
C LYS A 67 14.89 -10.16 1.37
N ALA A 68 15.08 -9.48 2.50
CA ALA A 68 14.20 -8.41 2.96
C ALA A 68 14.19 -7.23 1.97
N LYS A 69 15.36 -6.84 1.43
CA LYS A 69 15.46 -5.81 0.40
C LYS A 69 14.76 -6.20 -0.90
N LEU A 70 14.87 -7.46 -1.32
CA LEU A 70 14.16 -7.97 -2.50
C LEU A 70 12.64 -7.92 -2.30
N LYS A 71 12.14 -8.43 -1.16
CA LYS A 71 10.72 -8.36 -0.81
C LYS A 71 10.22 -6.91 -0.74
N ALA A 72 11.00 -6.00 -0.16
CA ALA A 72 10.63 -4.58 -0.10
C ALA A 72 10.49 -3.96 -1.50
N LYS A 73 11.41 -4.29 -2.42
CA LYS A 73 11.31 -3.86 -3.83
C LYS A 73 10.09 -4.45 -4.54
N GLU A 74 9.79 -5.72 -4.29
CA GLU A 74 8.61 -6.38 -4.85
C GLU A 74 7.31 -5.73 -4.36
N ILE A 75 7.21 -5.47 -3.05
CA ILE A 75 6.07 -4.76 -2.46
C ILE A 75 5.92 -3.36 -3.06
N LEU A 76 7.02 -2.62 -3.21
CA LEU A 76 6.99 -1.28 -3.80
C LEU A 76 6.53 -1.32 -5.27
N SER A 77 7.05 -2.25 -6.06
CA SER A 77 6.66 -2.42 -7.46
C SER A 77 5.19 -2.81 -7.61
N GLU A 78 4.69 -3.70 -6.75
CA GLU A 78 3.28 -4.08 -6.74
C GLU A 78 2.39 -2.91 -6.31
N ALA A 79 2.81 -2.13 -5.31
CA ALA A 79 2.09 -0.93 -4.88
C ALA A 79 2.03 0.14 -5.98
N GLU A 80 3.12 0.37 -6.71
CA GLU A 80 3.15 1.30 -7.86
C GLU A 80 2.21 0.83 -8.98
N LYS A 81 2.21 -0.46 -9.28
CA LYS A 81 1.31 -1.06 -10.28
C LYS A 81 -0.16 -0.90 -9.86
N GLN A 82 -0.49 -1.20 -8.60
CA GLN A 82 -1.84 -1.01 -8.07
C GLN A 82 -2.26 0.45 -8.09
N ALA A 83 -1.38 1.37 -7.71
CA ALA A 83 -1.65 2.81 -7.77
C ALA A 83 -1.95 3.25 -9.21
N SER A 84 -1.15 2.83 -10.18
CA SER A 84 -1.39 3.11 -11.60
C SER A 84 -2.72 2.54 -12.08
N GLN A 85 -3.07 1.32 -11.68
CA GLN A 85 -4.36 0.71 -12.03
C GLN A 85 -5.55 1.48 -11.43
N ILE A 86 -5.44 1.92 -10.18
CA ILE A 86 -6.49 2.72 -9.52
C ILE A 86 -6.66 4.06 -10.25
N VAL A 87 -5.57 4.71 -10.63
CA VAL A 87 -5.63 5.97 -11.39
C VAL A 87 -6.29 5.76 -12.74
N GLU A 88 -5.90 4.71 -13.48
CA GLU A 88 -6.51 4.38 -14.77
C GLU A 88 -8.01 4.11 -14.63
N GLN A 89 -8.41 3.26 -13.67
CA GLN A 89 -9.81 2.95 -13.39
C GLN A 89 -10.60 4.19 -12.97
N ALA A 90 -10.01 5.06 -12.15
CA ALA A 90 -10.66 6.32 -11.77
C ALA A 90 -10.84 7.24 -12.97
N HIS A 91 -9.87 7.28 -13.89
CA HIS A 91 -9.96 8.04 -15.13
C HIS A 91 -11.07 7.50 -16.04
N GLU A 92 -11.12 6.18 -16.26
CA GLU A 92 -12.18 5.52 -17.06
C GLU A 92 -13.57 5.74 -16.47
N GLN A 93 -13.71 5.64 -15.14
CA GLN A 93 -14.98 5.92 -14.48
C GLN A 93 -15.38 7.39 -14.58
N ALA A 94 -14.42 8.30 -14.50
CA ALA A 94 -14.67 9.72 -14.63
C ALA A 94 -15.10 10.09 -16.05
N THR A 95 -14.45 9.54 -17.08
CA THR A 95 -14.83 9.76 -18.48
C THR A 95 -16.22 9.18 -18.77
N ALA A 96 -16.49 7.94 -18.34
CA ALA A 96 -17.81 7.33 -18.49
C ALA A 96 -18.93 8.15 -17.81
N LYS A 97 -18.68 8.65 -16.59
CA LYS A 97 -19.64 9.53 -15.89
C LYS A 97 -19.81 10.87 -16.61
N ALA A 98 -18.73 11.46 -17.12
CA ALA A 98 -18.80 12.71 -17.87
C ALA A 98 -19.65 12.54 -19.14
N GLU A 99 -19.45 11.46 -19.89
CA GLU A 99 -20.27 11.12 -21.07
C GLU A 99 -21.74 10.94 -20.71
N GLN A 100 -22.05 10.23 -19.62
CA GLN A 100 -23.42 10.08 -19.13
C GLN A 100 -24.06 11.42 -18.75
N ILE A 101 -23.32 12.31 -18.09
CA ILE A 101 -23.79 13.64 -17.73
C ILE A 101 -24.09 14.47 -18.99
N ILE A 102 -23.20 14.42 -19.98
CA ILE A 102 -23.39 15.14 -21.26
C ILE A 102 -24.61 14.59 -22.00
N GLU A 103 -24.77 13.27 -22.07
CA GLU A 103 -25.94 12.64 -22.69
C GLU A 103 -27.24 13.07 -22.00
N GLN A 104 -27.26 13.05 -20.67
CA GLN A 104 -28.42 13.46 -19.89
C GLN A 104 -28.71 14.96 -20.07
N ALA A 105 -27.68 15.81 -20.10
CA ALA A 105 -27.82 17.24 -20.36
C ALA A 105 -28.40 17.51 -21.75
N ASN A 106 -27.94 16.80 -22.78
CA ASN A 106 -28.48 16.90 -24.14
C ASN A 106 -29.95 16.47 -24.21
N LYS A 107 -30.33 15.39 -23.52
CA LYS A 107 -31.73 14.95 -23.42
C LYS A 107 -32.60 16.01 -22.75
N ASN A 108 -32.15 16.57 -21.63
CA ASN A 108 -32.87 17.63 -20.91
C ASN A 108 -33.01 18.90 -21.79
N LEU A 109 -31.96 19.28 -22.51
CA LEU A 109 -31.97 20.43 -23.41
C LEU A 109 -32.93 20.23 -24.59
N ALA A 110 -33.00 19.03 -25.16
CA ALA A 110 -33.95 18.71 -26.21
C ALA A 110 -35.42 18.77 -25.73
N LEU A 111 -35.68 18.27 -24.51
CA LEU A 111 -36.99 18.38 -23.87
C LEU A 111 -37.38 19.83 -23.62
N GLU A 112 -36.45 20.64 -23.09
CA GLU A 112 -36.69 22.04 -22.79
C GLU A 112 -36.89 22.87 -24.06
N ALA A 113 -36.11 22.63 -25.11
CA ALA A 113 -36.31 23.27 -26.41
C ALA A 113 -37.69 22.93 -27.01
N SER A 114 -38.16 21.69 -26.84
CA SER A 114 -39.52 21.30 -27.26
C SER A 114 -40.60 22.00 -26.44
N ARG A 115 -40.41 22.13 -25.11
CA ARG A 115 -41.30 22.88 -24.21
C ARG A 115 -41.41 24.35 -24.62
N VAL A 116 -40.27 25.03 -24.78
CA VAL A 116 -40.20 26.44 -25.20
C VAL A 116 -40.83 26.64 -26.57
N ARG A 117 -40.61 25.73 -27.54
CA ARG A 117 -41.28 25.82 -28.85
C ARG A 117 -42.81 25.70 -28.76
N LYS A 118 -43.33 24.85 -27.87
CA LYS A 118 -44.78 24.73 -27.66
C LYS A 118 -45.35 26.01 -27.04
N GLU A 119 -44.66 26.55 -26.04
CA GLU A 119 -45.03 27.80 -25.36
C GLU A 119 -45.05 28.98 -26.35
N LEU A 120 -44.00 29.12 -27.17
CA LEU A 120 -43.92 30.15 -28.21
C LEU A 120 -45.04 30.02 -29.26
N ARG A 121 -45.40 28.79 -29.66
CA ARG A 121 -46.53 28.58 -30.59
C ARG A 121 -47.86 29.01 -29.98
N ALA A 122 -48.07 28.77 -28.69
CA ALA A 122 -49.28 29.21 -28.00
C ALA A 122 -49.35 30.74 -27.92
N GLU A 123 -48.24 31.41 -27.58
CA GLU A 123 -48.16 32.88 -27.54
C GLU A 123 -48.38 33.50 -28.92
N VAL A 124 -47.72 33.00 -29.97
CA VAL A 124 -47.90 33.49 -31.34
C VAL A 124 -49.32 33.25 -31.82
N GLY A 125 -49.94 32.12 -31.46
CA GLY A 125 -51.34 31.85 -31.75
C GLY A 125 -52.28 32.87 -31.11
N ALA A 126 -52.05 33.20 -29.84
CA ALA A 126 -52.82 34.23 -29.13
C ALA A 126 -52.66 35.62 -29.77
N ILE A 127 -51.43 35.99 -30.16
CA ILE A 127 -51.16 37.25 -30.87
C ILE A 127 -51.87 37.28 -32.23
N ALA A 128 -51.85 36.17 -32.99
CA ALA A 128 -52.51 36.09 -34.29
C ALA A 128 -54.04 36.27 -34.18
N VAL A 129 -54.66 35.70 -33.15
CA VAL A 129 -56.10 35.91 -32.86
C VAL A 129 -56.38 37.37 -32.54
N GLN A 130 -55.58 38.01 -31.68
CA GLN A 130 -55.74 39.44 -31.36
C GLN A 130 -55.58 40.34 -32.61
N ILE A 131 -54.65 40.00 -33.50
CA ILE A 131 -54.49 40.73 -34.77
C ILE A 131 -55.73 40.53 -35.66
N ALA A 132 -56.23 39.30 -35.77
CA ALA A 132 -57.43 38.99 -36.54
C ALA A 132 -58.67 39.73 -36.00
N GLU A 133 -58.86 39.74 -34.67
CA GLU A 133 -59.92 40.51 -34.00
C GLU A 133 -59.82 42.00 -34.35
N LYS A 134 -58.62 42.58 -34.27
CA LYS A 134 -58.40 44.00 -34.57
C LYS A 134 -58.58 44.36 -36.04
N ILE A 135 -58.27 43.44 -36.97
CA ILE A 135 -58.54 43.62 -38.40
C ILE A 135 -60.05 43.56 -38.66
N VAL A 136 -60.76 42.60 -38.08
CA VAL A 136 -62.22 42.46 -38.21
C VAL A 136 -62.93 43.69 -37.65
N GLU A 137 -62.52 44.18 -36.47
CA GLU A 137 -63.03 45.42 -35.87
C GLU A 137 -62.84 46.63 -36.80
N ARG A 138 -61.67 46.74 -37.47
CA ARG A 138 -61.39 47.81 -38.42
C ARG A 138 -62.23 47.71 -39.70
N GLU A 139 -62.40 46.51 -40.27
CA GLU A 139 -63.22 46.29 -41.47
C GLU A 139 -64.71 46.53 -41.21
N LEU A 140 -65.23 46.10 -40.04
CA LEU A 140 -66.59 46.44 -39.60
C LEU A 140 -66.76 47.95 -39.45
N SER A 141 -65.83 48.65 -38.78
CA SER A 141 -65.91 50.11 -38.66
C SER A 141 -65.86 50.84 -40.01
N ALA A 142 -65.13 50.33 -41.00
CA ALA A 142 -65.07 50.91 -42.34
C ALA A 142 -66.36 50.69 -43.14
N LYS A 143 -66.97 49.48 -43.06
CA LYS A 143 -68.26 49.18 -43.67
C LYS A 143 -69.43 49.89 -42.98
N ASP A 144 -69.46 49.86 -41.65
CA ASP A 144 -70.49 50.53 -40.86
C ASP A 144 -70.46 52.05 -41.11
N ASN A 145 -69.28 52.66 -41.30
CA ASN A 145 -69.20 54.08 -41.68
C ASN A 145 -69.75 54.34 -43.09
N GLN A 146 -69.60 53.44 -44.06
CA GLN A 146 -70.23 53.58 -45.37
C GLN A 146 -71.75 53.37 -45.28
N ASP A 147 -72.21 52.34 -44.56
CA ASP A 147 -73.63 52.06 -44.38
C ASP A 147 -74.37 53.16 -43.60
N ILE A 148 -73.69 53.84 -42.66
CA ILE A 148 -74.23 55.02 -41.95
C ILE A 148 -74.30 56.23 -42.89
N ILE A 149 -73.30 56.45 -43.74
CA ILE A 149 -73.30 57.56 -44.71
C ILE A 149 -74.37 57.34 -45.79
N ASP A 150 -74.51 56.12 -46.31
CA ASP A 150 -75.53 55.79 -47.32
C ASP A 150 -76.95 55.78 -46.73
N ASN A 151 -77.14 55.36 -45.47
CA ASN A 151 -78.43 55.51 -44.78
C ASN A 151 -78.76 56.97 -44.40
N ALA A 152 -77.74 57.82 -44.18
CA ALA A 152 -77.95 59.25 -43.94
C ALA A 152 -78.30 60.00 -45.24
N LEU A 153 -77.70 59.60 -46.37
CA LEU A 153 -77.96 60.20 -47.69
C LEU A 153 -79.28 59.73 -48.31
N SER A 154 -79.76 58.52 -48.00
CA SER A 154 -81.07 58.00 -48.47
C SER A 154 -82.28 58.49 -47.67
N LYS A 155 -82.06 59.22 -46.58
CA LYS A 155 -83.11 59.90 -45.78
C LYS A 155 -83.22 61.41 -46.07
N LEU A 156 -82.49 61.92 -47.06
CA LEU A 156 -82.73 63.23 -47.68
C LEU A 156 -83.52 63.06 -48.98
#